data_AF-A0AAE9Z8B5-F1
#
_entry.id   AF-A0AAE9Z8B5-F1
#
_cell.length_a   1.000
_cell.length_b   1.000
_cell.length_c   1.000
_cell.angle_alpha   90.00
_cell.angle_beta   90.00
_cell.angle_gamma   90.00
#
_symmetry.space_group_name_H-M   'P 1'
#
loop_
_entity.id
_entity.type
_entity.pdbx_description
1 polymer ?
#
loop_
_entity_poly.entity_id
_entity_poly.type
_entity_poly.pdbx_seq_one_letter_code
_entity_poly.pdbx_strand_id
1 'polypeptide(L)'
;MKKQKQSVNTRVIPLLAGMLALNANAGIFDACFGGGEYKPITEQKLQARMNKVPESFGVCFNAALCLSKAERLLTQADEDTVVAATKIPGSNTSYTGEYKTLMNLNDDGLMHTSLNNENAINNLNLADINDSGFLNFKRLKPKGEGLPAEFFHTAYIQVTADGEKFLYNANHDPMAVAIMQAGNKDFVQVGKSLRFKMDENAVTGFNNFLNSTKEGESGFFFTPANQVADNVAHSGNGV
;
A
#
# COMPACT_ATOMS: atom_id res chain seq x y z
N MET A 1 45.83 -20.05 60.31
CA MET A 1 44.47 -20.63 60.50
C MET A 1 43.70 -19.79 61.51
N LYS A 2 42.67 -19.05 61.08
CA LYS A 2 41.52 -18.64 61.91
C LYS A 2 40.37 -18.24 60.97
N LYS A 3 39.20 -18.83 61.23
CA LYS A 3 38.05 -18.99 60.33
C LYS A 3 37.18 -17.73 60.22
N GLN A 4 36.61 -17.53 59.04
CA GLN A 4 35.50 -16.63 58.73
C GLN A 4 34.28 -16.88 59.62
N LYS A 5 33.59 -15.80 60.00
CA LYS A 5 32.16 -15.80 60.32
C LYS A 5 31.50 -14.73 59.44
N GLN A 6 30.77 -15.18 58.43
CA GLN A 6 29.88 -14.35 57.64
C GLN A 6 28.66 -13.97 58.48
N SER A 7 28.34 -12.67 58.51
CA SER A 7 27.06 -12.14 58.95
C SER A 7 26.28 -11.74 57.71
N VAL A 8 25.11 -12.35 57.56
CA VAL A 8 24.07 -12.02 56.59
C VAL A 8 23.33 -10.80 57.09
N ASN A 9 23.10 -9.80 56.24
CA ASN A 9 21.99 -8.88 56.42
C ASN A 9 21.39 -8.49 55.07
N THR A 10 20.06 -8.50 55.03
CA THR A 10 19.21 -8.60 53.85
C THR A 10 18.59 -7.24 53.50
N ARG A 11 18.24 -7.07 52.20
CA ARG A 11 17.37 -6.05 51.56
C ARG A 11 18.08 -4.70 51.30
N VAL A 12 17.97 -4.07 50.13
CA VAL A 12 16.79 -3.80 49.30
C VAL A 12 17.18 -3.76 47.81
N ILE A 13 16.31 -4.29 46.95
CA ILE A 13 16.32 -4.20 45.48
C ILE A 13 15.84 -2.80 45.07
N PRO A 14 16.52 -2.13 44.14
CA PRO A 14 15.82 -1.36 43.12
C PRO A 14 16.05 -1.99 41.75
N LEU A 15 14.94 -2.36 41.11
CA LEU A 15 14.84 -2.57 39.68
C LEU A 15 15.51 -1.38 38.96
N LEU A 16 16.51 -1.66 38.14
CA LEU A 16 16.74 -0.89 36.94
C LEU A 16 16.50 -1.81 35.75
N ALA A 17 15.22 -2.03 35.50
CA ALA A 17 14.73 -2.45 34.20
C ALA A 17 14.86 -1.24 33.28
N GLY A 18 15.75 -1.33 32.30
CA GLY A 18 15.94 -0.22 31.37
C GLY A 18 17.08 -0.49 30.43
N MET A 19 16.87 -1.43 29.50
CA MET A 19 17.44 -1.48 28.14
C MET A 19 17.15 -2.86 27.53
N LEU A 20 15.87 -3.13 27.27
CA LEU A 20 15.45 -4.27 26.45
C LEU A 20 14.21 -3.85 25.65
N ALA A 21 14.44 -3.12 24.57
CA ALA A 21 13.51 -3.05 23.43
C ALA A 21 14.19 -2.26 22.32
N LEU A 22 14.96 -2.96 21.48
CA LEU A 22 15.30 -2.58 20.11
C LEU A 22 16.14 -3.74 19.59
N ASN A 23 15.49 -4.83 19.15
CA ASN A 23 16.05 -5.87 18.26
C ASN A 23 15.04 -7.00 17.97
N ALA A 24 13.74 -6.72 17.92
CA ALA A 24 12.75 -7.74 17.54
C ALA A 24 12.44 -7.78 16.03
N ASN A 25 12.85 -6.76 15.26
CA ASN A 25 12.53 -6.68 13.83
C ASN A 25 13.71 -6.93 12.89
N ALA A 26 14.95 -7.15 13.34
CA ALA A 26 16.06 -7.32 12.40
C ALA A 26 15.96 -8.61 11.53
N GLY A 27 15.27 -9.65 12.00
CA GLY A 27 15.26 -10.98 11.36
C GLY A 27 14.27 -11.19 10.21
N ILE A 28 13.29 -10.29 10.03
CA ILE A 28 12.29 -10.38 8.95
C ILE A 28 12.80 -9.72 7.65
N PHE A 29 13.75 -8.78 7.77
CA PHE A 29 14.00 -7.78 6.73
C PHE A 29 15.17 -8.17 5.82
N ASP A 30 16.22 -8.83 6.32
CA ASP A 30 17.37 -9.29 5.52
C ASP A 30 16.98 -10.26 4.37
N ALA A 31 15.87 -10.98 4.48
CA ALA A 31 15.40 -11.90 3.45
C ALA A 31 14.96 -11.18 2.15
N CYS A 32 14.57 -9.90 2.23
CA CYS A 32 14.11 -9.10 1.09
C CYS A 32 15.27 -8.45 0.28
N PHE A 33 16.51 -8.51 0.78
CA PHE A 33 17.63 -7.74 0.25
C PHE A 33 18.70 -8.59 -0.45
N GLY A 34 18.37 -9.10 -1.64
CA GLY A 34 19.41 -9.48 -2.62
C GLY A 34 19.90 -8.24 -3.37
N GLY A 35 21.20 -7.90 -3.31
CA GLY A 35 21.78 -6.82 -4.10
C GLY A 35 21.52 -7.01 -5.60
N GLY A 36 21.09 -5.96 -6.32
CA GLY A 36 20.89 -6.00 -7.77
C GLY A 36 19.54 -5.45 -8.26
N GLU A 37 19.66 -4.37 -9.04
CA GLU A 37 18.70 -3.57 -9.82
C GLU A 37 17.68 -2.72 -9.04
N TYR A 38 17.86 -1.40 -9.22
CA TYR A 38 16.82 -0.39 -9.07
C TYR A 38 16.06 -0.34 -10.41
N LYS A 39 14.83 -0.86 -10.37
CA LYS A 39 13.71 -0.83 -11.32
C LYS A 39 13.89 -0.64 -12.84
N PRO A 40 12.99 -1.27 -13.65
CA PRO A 40 11.89 -2.16 -13.21
C PRO A 40 12.29 -3.62 -12.97
N ILE A 41 11.45 -4.42 -12.29
CA ILE A 41 11.77 -5.82 -11.93
C ILE A 41 10.84 -6.83 -12.62
N THR A 42 11.34 -8.04 -12.86
CA THR A 42 10.56 -9.13 -13.48
C THR A 42 9.54 -9.76 -12.53
N GLU A 43 8.51 -10.40 -13.08
CA GLU A 43 7.48 -11.14 -12.34
C GLU A 43 8.07 -12.13 -11.34
N GLN A 44 8.95 -13.01 -11.82
CA GLN A 44 9.52 -14.09 -11.00
C GLN A 44 10.27 -13.52 -9.79
N LYS A 45 10.96 -12.38 -9.99
CA LYS A 45 11.71 -11.68 -8.94
C LYS A 45 10.77 -11.02 -7.93
N LEU A 46 9.67 -10.41 -8.39
CA LEU A 46 8.65 -9.87 -7.49
C LEU A 46 7.96 -10.96 -6.68
N GLN A 47 7.55 -12.06 -7.31
CA GLN A 47 6.89 -13.17 -6.62
C GLN A 47 7.82 -13.81 -5.56
N ALA A 48 9.09 -14.01 -5.90
CA ALA A 48 10.10 -14.48 -4.96
C ALA A 48 10.31 -13.52 -3.78
N ARG A 49 10.18 -12.19 -3.99
CA ARG A 49 10.26 -11.20 -2.91
C ARG A 49 9.01 -11.20 -2.05
N MET A 50 7.82 -11.25 -2.66
CA MET A 50 6.53 -11.26 -1.95
C MET A 50 6.36 -12.49 -1.06
N ASN A 51 6.85 -13.66 -1.48
CA ASN A 51 6.83 -14.88 -0.66
C ASN A 51 7.69 -14.80 0.61
N LYS A 52 8.59 -13.83 0.71
CA LYS A 52 9.44 -13.61 1.88
C LYS A 52 8.88 -12.56 2.84
N VAL A 53 7.84 -11.84 2.43
CA VAL A 53 7.17 -10.86 3.30
C VAL A 53 6.24 -11.62 4.25
N PRO A 54 6.30 -11.42 5.58
CA PRO A 54 5.45 -12.12 6.53
C PRO A 54 3.97 -11.98 6.20
N GLU A 55 3.18 -13.01 6.55
CA GLU A 55 1.72 -13.03 6.41
C GLU A 55 1.00 -12.09 7.40
N SER A 56 1.38 -10.81 7.48
CA SER A 56 0.58 -9.77 8.16
C SER A 56 -0.39 -9.08 7.20
N PHE A 57 -0.69 -9.72 6.06
CA PHE A 57 -1.60 -9.23 5.04
C PHE A 57 -3.06 -9.43 5.48
N GLY A 58 -3.77 -8.31 5.64
CA GLY A 58 -5.22 -8.30 5.94
C GLY A 58 -5.95 -7.01 5.57
N VAL A 59 -5.23 -5.99 5.11
CA VAL A 59 -5.80 -4.72 4.64
C VAL A 59 -5.19 -4.43 3.27
N CYS A 60 -6.00 -4.01 2.31
CA CYS A 60 -5.62 -3.72 0.93
C CYS A 60 -4.41 -2.78 0.80
N PHE A 61 -4.34 -1.77 1.66
CA PHE A 61 -3.19 -0.88 1.84
C PHE A 61 -1.87 -1.61 2.14
N ASN A 62 -1.86 -2.54 3.10
CA ASN A 62 -0.63 -3.28 3.46
C ASN A 62 -0.10 -4.10 2.28
N ALA A 63 -1.00 -4.65 1.46
CA ALA A 63 -0.62 -5.38 0.26
C ALA A 63 0.05 -4.46 -0.77
N ALA A 64 -0.54 -3.29 -1.03
CA ALA A 64 0.01 -2.29 -1.94
C ALA A 64 1.40 -1.78 -1.48
N LEU A 65 1.55 -1.49 -0.18
CA LEU A 65 2.85 -1.08 0.37
C LEU A 65 3.92 -2.17 0.23
N CYS A 66 3.58 -3.43 0.54
CA CYS A 66 4.55 -4.51 0.42
C CYS A 66 4.99 -4.76 -1.02
N LEU A 67 4.12 -4.50 -1.99
CA LEU A 67 4.50 -4.55 -3.41
C LEU A 67 5.48 -3.43 -3.76
N SER A 68 5.19 -2.20 -3.34
CA SER A 68 6.11 -1.07 -3.51
C SER A 68 7.50 -1.34 -2.90
N LYS A 69 7.53 -1.96 -1.71
CA LYS A 69 8.73 -2.46 -1.04
C LYS A 69 9.48 -3.49 -1.87
N ALA A 70 8.75 -4.49 -2.35
CA ALA A 70 9.31 -5.56 -3.15
C ALA A 70 9.90 -5.02 -4.46
N GLU A 71 9.39 -3.90 -4.97
CA GLU A 71 9.96 -3.16 -6.12
C GLU A 71 11.10 -2.20 -5.75
N ARG A 72 11.32 -1.94 -4.45
CA ARG A 72 12.29 -0.95 -3.94
C ARG A 72 12.03 0.45 -4.50
N LEU A 73 10.76 0.84 -4.59
CA LEU A 73 10.36 2.21 -4.93
C LEU A 73 10.52 3.17 -3.78
N LEU A 74 10.18 2.70 -2.60
CA LEU A 74 10.30 3.39 -1.34
C LEU A 74 11.50 2.81 -0.59
N THR A 75 12.21 3.65 0.15
CA THR A 75 13.16 3.16 1.16
C THR A 75 12.39 2.63 2.37
N GLN A 76 13.07 1.91 3.27
CA GLN A 76 12.44 1.45 4.51
C GLN A 76 11.92 2.64 5.35
N ALA A 77 12.65 3.75 5.36
CA ALA A 77 12.23 4.96 6.09
C ALA A 77 10.98 5.60 5.47
N ASP A 78 10.87 5.58 4.14
CA ASP A 78 9.68 6.08 3.45
C ASP A 78 8.46 5.22 3.78
N GLU A 79 8.62 3.89 3.74
CA GLU A 79 7.56 2.95 4.14
C GLU A 79 7.11 3.14 5.58
N ASP A 80 8.06 3.24 6.51
CA ASP A 80 7.76 3.38 7.94
C ASP A 80 6.98 4.68 8.18
N THR A 81 7.34 5.76 7.48
CA THR A 81 6.60 7.03 7.49
C THR A 81 5.18 6.86 6.95
N VAL A 82 5.00 6.20 5.79
CA VAL A 82 3.67 5.98 5.22
C VAL A 82 2.80 5.10 6.13
N VAL A 83 3.37 4.05 6.74
CA VAL A 83 2.67 3.20 7.70
C VAL A 83 2.29 3.98 8.95
N ALA A 84 3.19 4.81 9.48
CA ALA A 84 2.91 5.66 10.64
C ALA A 84 1.76 6.64 10.35
N ALA A 85 1.76 7.23 9.15
CA ALA A 85 0.71 8.14 8.71
C ALA A 85 -0.67 7.47 8.73
N THR A 86 -0.81 6.17 8.50
CA THR A 86 -2.12 5.48 8.56
C THR A 86 -2.69 5.25 9.96
N LYS A 87 -1.93 5.55 11.03
CA LYS A 87 -2.29 5.18 12.40
C LYS A 87 -2.73 6.39 13.21
N ILE A 88 -4.04 6.53 13.40
CA ILE A 88 -4.61 7.40 14.43
C ILE A 88 -5.28 6.53 15.49
N PRO A 89 -4.94 6.67 16.79
CA PRO A 89 -5.61 5.94 17.87
C PRO A 89 -7.14 6.14 17.81
N GLY A 90 -7.89 5.03 17.77
CA GLY A 90 -9.35 5.06 17.69
C GLY A 90 -9.95 5.28 16.30
N SER A 91 -9.12 5.41 15.25
CA SER A 91 -9.60 5.44 13.87
C SER A 91 -9.90 4.05 13.33
N ASN A 92 -11.02 3.90 12.62
CA ASN A 92 -11.38 2.69 11.89
C ASN A 92 -10.93 2.71 10.42
N THR A 93 -10.14 3.72 10.02
CA THR A 93 -9.66 3.88 8.64
C THR A 93 -8.16 4.17 8.59
N SER A 94 -7.51 3.65 7.55
CA SER A 94 -6.12 3.97 7.20
C SER A 94 -5.99 5.32 6.47
N TYR A 95 -7.10 5.93 6.04
CA TYR A 95 -7.14 7.20 5.29
C TYR A 95 -7.13 8.42 6.21
N THR A 96 -6.07 8.55 7.01
CA THR A 96 -5.84 9.72 7.87
C THR A 96 -5.51 10.96 7.04
N GLY A 97 -5.52 12.16 7.65
CA GLY A 97 -5.09 13.38 6.98
C GLY A 97 -3.62 13.35 6.53
N GLU A 98 -2.74 12.75 7.34
CA GLU A 98 -1.33 12.59 7.00
C GLU A 98 -1.14 11.61 5.83
N TYR A 99 -1.83 10.47 5.85
CA TYR A 99 -1.79 9.52 4.75
C TYR A 99 -2.31 10.13 3.46
N LYS A 100 -3.43 10.86 3.53
CA LYS A 100 -3.97 11.61 2.37
C LYS A 100 -2.95 12.61 1.83
N THR A 101 -2.21 13.30 2.69
CA THR A 101 -1.16 14.23 2.28
C THR A 101 -0.03 13.51 1.54
N LEU A 102 0.50 12.42 2.11
CA LEU A 102 1.58 11.64 1.49
C LEU A 102 1.16 11.02 0.15
N MET A 103 -0.11 10.64 0.02
CA MET A 103 -0.66 10.08 -1.20
C MET A 103 -1.22 11.14 -2.16
N ASN A 104 -1.10 12.44 -1.84
CA ASN A 104 -1.69 13.54 -2.60
C ASN A 104 -3.20 13.33 -2.90
N LEU A 105 -3.94 12.86 -1.90
CA LEU A 105 -5.38 12.64 -1.96
C LEU A 105 -6.08 13.93 -1.55
N ASN A 106 -6.56 14.68 -2.53
CA ASN A 106 -7.40 15.84 -2.31
C ASN A 106 -8.85 15.42 -2.04
N ASP A 107 -9.45 16.03 -1.01
CA ASP A 107 -10.87 15.86 -0.69
C ASP A 107 -11.79 16.77 -1.53
N ASP A 108 -11.19 17.61 -2.37
CA ASP A 108 -11.89 18.47 -3.31
C ASP A 108 -12.84 17.63 -4.17
N GLY A 109 -14.08 18.08 -4.32
CA GLY A 109 -15.17 17.34 -4.96
C GLY A 109 -14.99 17.06 -6.45
N LEU A 110 -13.81 17.34 -7.00
CA LEU A 110 -13.41 17.08 -8.37
C LEU A 110 -12.52 15.84 -8.37
N MET A 111 -13.14 14.69 -8.67
CA MET A 111 -12.43 13.43 -8.81
C MET A 111 -11.52 13.49 -10.04
N HIS A 112 -10.25 13.23 -9.80
CA HIS A 112 -9.24 13.19 -10.83
C HIS A 112 -8.95 11.73 -11.19
N THR A 113 -9.51 11.28 -12.30
CA THR A 113 -9.17 9.96 -12.87
C THR A 113 -7.79 10.03 -13.52
N SER A 114 -7.06 8.90 -13.50
CA SER A 114 -5.68 8.63 -13.91
C SER A 114 -4.59 9.71 -13.70
N LEU A 115 -4.81 10.99 -14.03
CA LEU A 115 -3.86 12.09 -13.95
C LEU A 115 -4.49 13.51 -13.84
N ASN A 116 -5.36 13.80 -12.88
CA ASN A 116 -5.76 15.20 -12.61
C ASN A 116 -6.30 16.00 -13.81
N ASN A 117 -7.03 15.37 -14.75
CA ASN A 117 -7.63 16.10 -15.88
C ASN A 117 -9.08 16.50 -15.54
N GLU A 118 -9.40 17.78 -15.68
CA GLU A 118 -10.70 18.39 -15.38
C GLU A 118 -11.87 17.83 -16.22
N ASN A 119 -11.58 16.99 -17.23
CA ASN A 119 -12.55 16.37 -18.13
C ASN A 119 -12.60 14.83 -18.07
N ALA A 120 -11.99 14.23 -17.06
CA ALA A 120 -11.73 12.79 -17.09
C ALA A 120 -12.98 11.97 -16.72
N ILE A 121 -13.48 11.19 -17.67
CA ILE A 121 -14.50 10.14 -17.46
C ILE A 121 -13.95 9.16 -16.41
N ASN A 122 -14.81 8.59 -15.54
CA ASN A 122 -14.55 7.54 -14.51
C ASN A 122 -13.93 6.25 -15.08
N ASN A 123 -12.82 6.36 -15.79
CA ASN A 123 -12.18 5.31 -16.55
C ASN A 123 -10.67 5.38 -16.35
N LEU A 124 -10.07 4.23 -16.20
CA LEU A 124 -8.64 4.03 -16.29
C LEU A 124 -8.21 4.11 -17.76
N ASN A 125 -7.22 4.98 -18.02
CA ASN A 125 -6.46 4.99 -19.25
C ASN A 125 -5.00 4.61 -18.93
N LEU A 126 -4.52 3.52 -19.51
CA LEU A 126 -3.17 3.00 -19.23
C LEU A 126 -2.06 3.85 -19.85
N ALA A 127 -2.35 4.66 -20.87
CA ALA A 127 -1.35 5.56 -21.46
C ALA A 127 -0.90 6.66 -20.49
N ASP A 128 -1.72 6.92 -19.49
CA ASP A 128 -1.50 7.94 -18.46
C ASP A 128 -0.64 7.41 -17.30
N ILE A 129 -0.37 6.10 -17.24
CA ILE A 129 0.42 5.49 -16.17
C ILE A 129 1.81 5.17 -16.73
N ASN A 130 2.83 5.90 -16.31
CA ASN A 130 4.21 5.65 -16.75
C ASN A 130 5.10 5.08 -15.64
N ASP A 131 4.66 5.16 -14.39
CA ASP A 131 5.38 4.68 -13.22
C ASP A 131 4.53 3.70 -12.41
N SER A 132 5.19 2.81 -11.65
CA SER A 132 4.49 2.03 -10.64
C SER A 132 3.97 2.93 -9.51
N GLY A 133 2.82 2.59 -8.94
CA GLY A 133 2.22 3.42 -7.89
C GLY A 133 0.93 2.87 -7.31
N PHE A 134 0.32 3.69 -6.45
CA PHE A 134 -0.84 3.34 -5.65
C PHE A 134 -2.13 3.83 -6.29
N LEU A 135 -3.16 3.01 -6.26
CA LEU A 135 -4.53 3.39 -6.64
C LEU A 135 -5.38 3.47 -5.38
N ASN A 136 -5.80 4.66 -4.97
CA ASN A 136 -6.65 4.88 -3.81
C ASN A 136 -8.08 5.14 -4.26
N PHE A 137 -9.00 4.23 -3.96
CA PHE A 137 -10.39 4.29 -4.40
C PHE A 137 -11.27 5.03 -3.40
N LYS A 138 -12.16 5.86 -3.94
CA LYS A 138 -13.13 6.68 -3.22
C LYS A 138 -14.53 6.35 -3.73
N ARG A 139 -15.47 6.07 -2.82
CA ARG A 139 -16.87 5.90 -3.20
C ARG A 139 -17.42 7.24 -3.65
N LEU A 140 -17.98 7.27 -4.85
CA LEU A 140 -18.77 8.37 -5.35
C LEU A 140 -20.15 8.28 -4.69
N LYS A 141 -20.72 9.45 -4.41
CA LYS A 141 -22.05 9.53 -3.81
C LYS A 141 -23.08 9.20 -4.89
N PRO A 142 -23.98 8.22 -4.69
CA PRO A 142 -25.23 8.19 -5.44
C PRO A 142 -25.96 9.52 -5.19
N LYS A 143 -26.45 10.16 -6.25
CA LYS A 143 -27.10 11.46 -6.19
C LYS A 143 -28.33 11.37 -5.24
N GLY A 144 -28.23 11.91 -4.02
CA GLY A 144 -29.35 12.03 -3.07
C GLY A 144 -29.28 11.20 -1.78
N GLU A 145 -28.25 10.37 -1.56
CA GLU A 145 -28.25 9.39 -0.44
C GLU A 145 -27.49 9.82 0.84
N GLY A 146 -26.98 11.06 0.91
CA GLY A 146 -26.52 11.67 2.17
C GLY A 146 -25.27 11.06 2.85
N LEU A 147 -24.72 9.95 2.37
CA LEU A 147 -23.49 9.37 2.92
C LEU A 147 -22.25 10.17 2.49
N PRO A 148 -21.25 10.34 3.38
CA PRO A 148 -20.00 11.02 3.04
C PRO A 148 -19.23 10.24 1.97
N ALA A 149 -18.54 10.97 1.08
CA ALA A 149 -17.62 10.34 0.13
C ALA A 149 -16.38 9.89 0.90
N GLU A 150 -16.10 8.60 0.88
CA GLU A 150 -15.04 8.00 1.71
C GLU A 150 -14.10 7.16 0.86
N PHE A 151 -12.80 7.28 1.16
CA PHE A 151 -11.80 6.38 0.65
C PHE A 151 -11.91 5.03 1.35
N PHE A 152 -11.84 3.95 0.58
CA PHE A 152 -12.20 2.62 1.09
C PHE A 152 -11.26 1.49 0.66
N HIS A 153 -10.46 1.67 -0.39
CA HIS A 153 -9.62 0.59 -0.92
C HIS A 153 -8.34 1.11 -1.56
N THR A 154 -7.23 0.41 -1.39
CA THR A 154 -5.96 0.72 -2.06
C THR A 154 -5.51 -0.50 -2.86
N ALA A 155 -5.24 -0.30 -4.15
CA ALA A 155 -4.57 -1.26 -5.01
C ALA A 155 -3.21 -0.72 -5.48
N TYR A 156 -2.48 -1.53 -6.23
CA TYR A 156 -1.15 -1.17 -6.72
C TYR A 156 -1.02 -1.49 -8.20
N ILE A 157 -0.48 -0.57 -9.00
CA ILE A 157 -0.06 -0.85 -10.37
C ILE A 157 1.47 -0.92 -10.42
N GLN A 158 1.97 -1.99 -11.01
CA GLN A 158 3.36 -2.13 -11.42
C GLN A 158 3.50 -1.77 -12.89
N VAL A 159 4.56 -1.04 -13.24
CA VAL A 159 5.05 -0.85 -14.61
C VAL A 159 6.39 -1.57 -14.75
N THR A 160 6.50 -2.52 -15.69
CA THR A 160 7.73 -3.28 -15.94
C THR A 160 8.71 -2.53 -16.84
N ALA A 161 9.90 -3.11 -17.07
CA ALA A 161 10.97 -2.52 -17.87
C ALA A 161 10.56 -2.36 -19.33
N ASP A 162 9.70 -3.28 -19.78
CA ASP A 162 9.14 -3.31 -21.11
C ASP A 162 7.84 -2.47 -21.21
N GLY A 163 7.48 -1.74 -20.16
CA GLY A 163 6.29 -0.87 -20.09
C GLY A 163 4.97 -1.61 -19.87
N GLU A 164 5.03 -2.93 -19.63
CA GLU A 164 3.83 -3.71 -19.30
C GLU A 164 3.28 -3.31 -17.93
N LYS A 165 1.97 -3.40 -17.78
CA LYS A 165 1.27 -2.94 -16.57
C LYS A 165 0.54 -4.08 -15.90
N PHE A 166 0.66 -4.16 -14.59
CA PHE A 166 0.02 -5.19 -13.79
C PHE A 166 -0.67 -4.57 -12.59
N LEU A 167 -1.97 -4.85 -12.44
CA LEU A 167 -2.75 -4.46 -11.26
C LEU A 167 -2.68 -5.56 -10.22
N TYR A 168 -2.37 -5.18 -8.99
CA TYR A 168 -2.41 -6.04 -7.83
C TYR A 168 -3.54 -5.58 -6.91
N ASN A 169 -4.47 -6.49 -6.68
CA ASN A 169 -5.64 -6.25 -5.85
C ASN A 169 -5.71 -7.26 -4.72
N ALA A 170 -5.83 -6.79 -3.47
CA ALA A 170 -5.98 -7.65 -2.30
C ALA A 170 -7.22 -7.25 -1.51
N ASN A 171 -7.97 -8.25 -1.03
CA ASN A 171 -9.11 -8.05 -0.15
C ASN A 171 -10.21 -7.14 -0.73
N HIS A 172 -10.43 -7.19 -2.05
CA HIS A 172 -11.52 -6.48 -2.70
C HIS A 172 -12.08 -7.26 -3.90
N ASP A 173 -12.95 -8.21 -3.61
CA ASP A 173 -13.48 -9.16 -4.58
C ASP A 173 -14.31 -8.53 -5.71
N PRO A 174 -15.14 -7.50 -5.50
CA PRO A 174 -15.96 -6.90 -6.57
C PRO A 174 -15.15 -6.44 -7.78
N MET A 175 -13.99 -5.79 -7.56
CA MET A 175 -13.11 -5.37 -8.65
C MET A 175 -12.52 -6.57 -9.41
N ALA A 176 -12.08 -7.60 -8.69
CA ALA A 176 -11.56 -8.82 -9.32
C ALA A 176 -12.64 -9.54 -10.14
N VAL A 177 -13.87 -9.62 -9.61
CA VAL A 177 -15.03 -10.21 -10.31
C VAL A 177 -15.33 -9.45 -11.60
N ALA A 178 -15.35 -8.12 -11.58
CA ALA A 178 -15.60 -7.31 -12.77
C ALA A 178 -14.53 -7.53 -13.85
N ILE A 179 -13.25 -7.59 -13.47
CA ILE A 179 -12.12 -7.90 -14.36
C ILE A 179 -12.28 -9.29 -15.00
N MET A 180 -12.59 -10.30 -14.19
CA MET A 180 -12.80 -11.67 -14.69
C MET A 180 -14.02 -11.79 -15.60
N GLN A 181 -15.11 -11.09 -15.29
CA GLN A 181 -16.33 -11.07 -16.11
C GLN A 181 -16.13 -10.38 -17.46
N ALA A 182 -15.21 -9.41 -17.53
CA ALA A 182 -14.80 -8.77 -18.79
C ALA A 182 -13.88 -9.66 -19.65
N GLY A 183 -13.58 -10.89 -19.22
CA GLY A 183 -12.86 -11.88 -20.01
C GLY A 183 -11.36 -11.99 -19.71
N ASN A 184 -10.83 -11.21 -18.75
CA ASN A 184 -9.45 -11.40 -18.30
C ASN A 184 -9.36 -12.60 -17.34
N LYS A 185 -8.85 -13.72 -17.86
CA LYS A 185 -8.66 -14.97 -17.11
C LYS A 185 -7.20 -15.21 -16.72
N ASP A 186 -6.29 -14.39 -17.24
CA ASP A 186 -4.85 -14.51 -17.00
C ASP A 186 -4.47 -13.73 -15.73
N PHE A 187 -4.91 -14.27 -14.59
CA PHE A 187 -4.53 -13.75 -13.28
C PHE A 187 -3.65 -14.74 -12.53
N VAL A 188 -2.77 -14.20 -11.69
CA VAL A 188 -1.89 -15.00 -10.83
C VAL A 188 -2.07 -14.54 -9.39
N GLN A 189 -2.13 -15.49 -8.46
CA GLN A 189 -2.08 -15.17 -7.05
C GLN A 189 -0.64 -14.87 -6.62
N VAL A 190 -0.42 -13.67 -6.07
CA VAL A 190 0.86 -13.21 -5.53
C VAL A 190 0.66 -12.83 -4.06
N GLY A 191 1.05 -13.73 -3.16
CA GLY A 191 0.68 -13.64 -1.75
C GLY A 191 -0.85 -13.66 -1.57
N LYS A 192 -1.41 -12.62 -0.94
CA LYS A 192 -2.86 -12.42 -0.80
C LYS A 192 -3.48 -11.52 -1.88
N SER A 193 -2.70 -11.12 -2.89
CA SER A 193 -3.20 -10.29 -3.99
C SER A 193 -3.48 -11.16 -5.22
N LEU A 194 -4.51 -10.81 -5.97
CA LEU A 194 -4.66 -11.20 -7.37
C LEU A 194 -3.94 -10.19 -8.24
N ARG A 195 -3.06 -10.69 -9.10
CA ARG A 195 -2.38 -9.89 -10.13
C ARG A 195 -3.09 -10.10 -11.46
N PHE A 196 -3.44 -9.01 -12.11
CA PHE A 196 -3.98 -8.99 -13.47
C PHE A 196 -3.01 -8.28 -14.39
N LYS A 197 -2.72 -8.86 -15.57
CA LYS A 197 -2.12 -8.09 -16.66
C LYS A 197 -3.16 -7.06 -17.12
N MET A 198 -2.78 -5.79 -17.19
CA MET A 198 -3.68 -4.71 -17.61
C MET A 198 -3.72 -4.65 -19.14
N ASP A 199 -4.41 -5.61 -19.74
CA ASP A 199 -4.81 -5.61 -21.16
C ASP A 199 -6.18 -4.94 -21.36
N GLU A 200 -6.68 -4.94 -22.60
CA GLU A 200 -7.97 -4.33 -22.95
C GLU A 200 -9.13 -4.89 -22.14
N ASN A 201 -9.15 -6.21 -21.89
CA ASN A 201 -10.20 -6.86 -21.11
C ASN A 201 -10.12 -6.46 -19.63
N ALA A 202 -8.93 -6.43 -19.04
CA ALA A 202 -8.75 -5.99 -17.67
C ALA A 202 -9.12 -4.51 -17.47
N VAL A 203 -8.76 -3.64 -18.41
CA VAL A 203 -9.14 -2.21 -18.37
C VAL A 203 -10.66 -2.08 -18.48
N THR A 204 -11.28 -2.82 -19.39
CA THR A 204 -12.74 -2.84 -19.53
C THR A 204 -13.42 -3.28 -18.24
N GLY A 205 -12.96 -4.37 -17.62
CA GLY A 205 -13.52 -4.83 -16.36
C GLY A 205 -13.26 -3.91 -15.17
N PHE A 206 -12.09 -3.27 -15.11
CA PHE A 206 -11.80 -2.23 -14.13
C PHE A 206 -12.76 -1.05 -14.25
N ASN A 207 -12.99 -0.58 -15.48
CA ASN A 207 -13.91 0.53 -15.75
C ASN A 207 -15.37 0.14 -15.49
N ASN A 208 -15.75 -1.11 -15.76
CA ASN A 208 -17.07 -1.62 -15.37
C ASN A 208 -17.25 -1.64 -13.84
N PHE A 209 -16.19 -1.96 -13.09
CA PHE A 209 -16.21 -1.86 -11.62
C PHE A 209 -16.43 -0.43 -11.15
N LEU A 210 -15.71 0.55 -11.70
CA LEU A 210 -15.88 1.97 -11.34
C LEU A 210 -17.31 2.48 -11.59
N ASN A 211 -17.95 1.99 -12.64
CA ASN A 211 -19.31 2.39 -13.03
C ASN A 211 -20.42 1.51 -12.42
N SER A 212 -20.08 0.58 -11.51
CA SER A 212 -21.05 -0.33 -10.90
C SER A 212 -21.90 0.38 -9.84
N THR A 213 -23.21 0.43 -10.06
CA THR A 213 -24.16 0.98 -9.09
C THR A 213 -24.34 0.11 -7.84
N LYS A 214 -24.03 -1.19 -7.92
CA LYS A 214 -24.14 -2.13 -6.78
C LYS A 214 -23.12 -1.88 -5.69
N GLU A 215 -21.92 -1.42 -6.06
CA GLU A 215 -20.82 -1.13 -5.12
C GLU A 215 -20.76 0.36 -4.75
N GLY A 216 -21.69 1.16 -5.29
CA GLY A 216 -21.56 2.60 -5.42
C GLY A 216 -20.62 2.93 -6.57
N GLU A 217 -21.02 3.88 -7.42
CA GLU A 217 -20.10 4.48 -8.39
C GLU A 217 -18.81 4.84 -7.65
N SER A 218 -17.66 4.56 -8.24
CA SER A 218 -16.37 4.73 -7.58
C SER A 218 -15.40 5.43 -8.50
N GLY A 219 -14.54 6.25 -7.91
CA GLY A 219 -13.38 6.80 -8.60
C GLY A 219 -12.10 6.38 -7.88
N PHE A 220 -10.96 6.72 -8.46
CA PHE A 220 -9.66 6.44 -7.87
C PHE A 220 -8.70 7.60 -8.09
N PHE A 221 -7.71 7.71 -7.21
CA PHE A 221 -6.55 8.56 -7.36
C PHE A 221 -5.33 7.67 -7.60
N PHE A 222 -4.50 8.04 -8.57
CA PHE A 222 -3.24 7.38 -8.82
C PHE A 222 -2.09 8.23 -8.27
N THR A 223 -1.26 7.62 -7.44
CA THR A 223 -0.08 8.27 -6.86
C THR A 223 1.17 7.45 -7.21
N PRO A 224 2.01 7.92 -8.13
CA PRO A 224 3.30 7.31 -8.42
C PRO A 224 4.13 7.12 -7.14
N ALA A 225 4.83 5.98 -7.01
CA ALA A 225 5.56 5.71 -5.77
C ALA A 225 6.79 6.61 -5.58
N ASN A 226 7.38 7.15 -6.66
CA ASN A 226 8.39 8.21 -6.57
C ASN A 226 7.78 9.50 -5.99
N GLN A 227 6.57 9.89 -6.39
CA GLN A 227 5.88 11.04 -5.81
C GLN A 227 5.59 10.82 -4.32
N VAL A 228 5.25 9.59 -3.90
CA VAL A 228 5.09 9.27 -2.46
C VAL A 228 6.41 9.47 -1.71
N ALA A 229 7.54 8.99 -2.25
CA ALA A 229 8.86 9.20 -1.65
C ALA A 229 9.20 10.70 -1.55
N ASP A 230 8.93 11.47 -2.60
CA ASP A 230 9.11 12.92 -2.58
C ASP A 230 8.26 13.57 -1.49
N ASN A 231 6.98 13.20 -1.38
CA ASN A 231 6.09 13.75 -0.34
C ASN A 231 6.60 13.43 1.07
N VAL A 232 7.12 12.22 1.31
CA VAL A 232 7.73 11.84 2.59
C VAL A 232 8.96 12.69 2.90
N ALA A 233 9.84 12.91 1.92
CA ALA A 233 11.03 13.75 2.10
C ALA A 233 10.67 15.20 2.48
N HIS A 234 9.54 15.71 2.00
CA HIS A 234 9.08 17.08 2.29
C HIS A 234 8.22 17.18 3.55
N SER A 235 7.54 16.11 3.98
CA SER A 235 6.74 16.12 5.22
C SER A 235 7.60 16.19 6.49
N GLY A 236 8.87 15.76 6.43
CA GLY A 236 9.81 15.79 7.55
C GLY A 236 10.48 17.15 7.84
N ASN A 237 10.36 18.14 6.93
CA ASN A 237 11.01 19.45 7.06
C ASN A 237 10.11 20.54 7.71
N GLY A 238 9.01 20.13 8.35
CA GLY A 238 8.00 21.03 8.94
C GLY A 238 7.99 21.10 10.46
N VAL A 239 9.12 20.86 11.14
CA VAL A 239 9.28 21.09 12.60
C VAL A 239 10.32 22.16 12.86
#